data_AF-F7PMK0-F1
#
_entry.id   AF-F7PMK0-F1
#
_cell.length_a   1.000
_cell.length_b   1.000
_cell.length_c   1.000
_cell.angle_alpha   90.00
_cell.angle_beta   90.00
_cell.angle_gamma   90.00
#
_symmetry.space_group_name_H-M   'P 1'
#
loop_
_entity.id
_entity.type
_entity.pdbx_description
1 polymer ?
#
loop_
_entity_poly.entity_id
_entity_poly.type
_entity_poly.pdbx_seq_one_letter_code
_entity_poly.pdbx_strand_id
1 'polypeptide(L)'
;MSEELSDEQRARVIRDLLCHQAESAEAGKEVFEKEEIQEWALWLKDEPPDELRSIWEGSVGEWLASRGDVGPADDPETDFDEWVDEQYQRLLNGIETDYGFVRKVEIDVPILEEFAEGDDA
;
A
#
# COMPACT_ATOMS: atom_id res chain seq x y z
N MET A 1 -11.32 18.15 -1.05
CA MET A 1 -12.33 17.12 -0.78
C MET A 1 -11.51 15.84 -0.77
N SER A 2 -11.09 15.35 0.39
CA SER A 2 -10.55 13.99 0.43
C SER A 2 -11.71 13.06 0.15
N GLU A 3 -11.65 12.34 -0.96
CA GLU A 3 -12.58 11.23 -1.19
C GLU A 3 -12.23 10.15 -0.16
N GLU A 4 -13.22 9.74 0.64
CA GLU A 4 -13.04 8.64 1.59
C GLU A 4 -12.69 7.35 0.84
N LEU A 5 -11.67 6.63 1.32
CA LEU A 5 -11.30 5.32 0.79
C LEU A 5 -12.41 4.31 1.08
N SER A 6 -12.90 3.61 0.06
CA SER A 6 -13.80 2.45 0.26
C SER A 6 -13.09 1.33 1.01
N ASP A 7 -13.83 0.40 1.59
CA ASP A 7 -13.26 -0.73 2.32
C ASP A 7 -12.30 -1.58 1.47
N GLU A 8 -12.63 -1.79 0.19
CA GLU A 8 -11.73 -2.45 -0.75
C GLU A 8 -10.45 -1.65 -1.01
N GLN A 9 -10.56 -0.32 -1.13
CA GLN A 9 -9.41 0.57 -1.32
C GLN A 9 -8.53 0.57 -0.08
N ARG A 10 -9.12 0.62 1.12
CA ARG A 10 -8.40 0.52 2.40
C ARG A 10 -7.65 -0.81 2.48
N ALA A 11 -8.30 -1.93 2.13
CA ALA A 11 -7.64 -3.23 2.09
C ALA A 11 -6.43 -3.27 1.15
N ARG A 12 -6.54 -2.64 -0.04
CA ARG A 12 -5.43 -2.54 -1.00
C ARG A 12 -4.28 -1.70 -0.45
N VAL A 13 -4.58 -0.53 0.13
CA VAL A 13 -3.59 0.37 0.75
C VAL A 13 -2.87 -0.30 1.93
N ILE A 14 -3.60 -0.98 2.82
CA ILE A 14 -3.02 -1.71 3.95
C ILE A 14 -2.08 -2.80 3.45
N ARG A 15 -2.47 -3.54 2.41
CA ARG A 15 -1.60 -4.56 1.79
C ARG A 15 -0.33 -3.95 1.21
N ASP A 16 -0.47 -2.82 0.53
CA ASP A 16 0.64 -2.10 -0.08
C ASP A 16 1.66 -1.64 0.97
N LEU A 17 1.17 -1.04 2.05
CA LEU A 17 1.97 -0.64 3.22
C LEU A 17 2.69 -1.81 3.88
N LEU A 18 2.02 -2.96 4.02
CA LEU A 18 2.62 -4.16 4.61
C LEU A 18 3.71 -4.77 3.72
N CYS A 19 3.50 -4.79 2.40
CA CYS A 19 4.54 -5.20 1.46
C CYS A 19 5.76 -4.27 1.54
N HIS A 20 5.53 -2.95 1.56
CA HIS A 20 6.57 -1.96 1.75
C HIS A 20 7.35 -2.18 3.07
N GLN A 21 6.64 -2.38 4.18
CA GLN A 21 7.27 -2.61 5.49
C GLN A 21 8.12 -3.89 5.50
N ALA A 22 7.64 -4.95 4.83
CA ALA A 22 8.36 -6.21 4.74
C ALA A 22 9.67 -6.10 3.94
N GLU A 23 9.68 -5.30 2.86
CA GLU A 23 10.91 -5.03 2.10
C GLU A 23 11.87 -4.12 2.83
N SER A 24 11.35 -3.08 3.49
CA SER A 24 12.15 -2.18 4.31
C SER A 24 12.85 -2.92 5.45
N ALA A 25 12.15 -3.84 6.13
CA ALA A 25 12.73 -4.71 7.14
C ALA A 25 13.83 -5.62 6.58
N GLU A 26 13.61 -6.23 5.40
CA GLU A 26 14.64 -7.07 4.75
C GLU A 26 15.89 -6.26 4.41
N ALA A 27 15.72 -5.07 3.83
CA ALA A 27 16.82 -4.15 3.54
C ALA A 27 17.59 -3.74 4.81
N GLY A 28 16.87 -3.54 5.92
CA GLY A 28 17.41 -3.27 7.25
C GLY A 28 18.00 -4.48 7.99
N LYS A 29 17.80 -5.70 7.48
CA LYS A 29 18.08 -6.98 8.15
C LYS A 29 17.33 -7.16 9.47
N GLU A 30 16.11 -6.64 9.52
CA GLU A 30 15.17 -6.77 10.62
C GLU A 30 14.20 -7.93 10.37
N VAL A 31 13.52 -8.37 11.43
CA VAL A 31 12.46 -9.37 11.35
C VAL A 31 11.16 -8.63 11.05
N PHE A 32 10.40 -9.12 10.07
CA PHE A 32 9.03 -8.68 9.82
C PHE A 32 8.24 -9.90 9.36
N GLU A 33 7.78 -10.64 10.35
CA GLU A 33 7.13 -11.93 10.19
C GLU A 33 5.68 -11.86 10.65
N LYS A 34 5.01 -13.02 10.70
CA LYS A 34 3.56 -13.13 10.82
C LYS A 34 2.94 -12.28 11.94
N GLU A 35 3.51 -12.31 13.14
CA GLU A 35 2.99 -11.58 14.29
C GLU A 35 3.06 -10.06 14.08
N GLU A 36 4.19 -9.56 13.57
CA GLU A 36 4.39 -8.12 13.31
C GLU A 36 3.50 -7.63 12.17
N ILE A 37 3.34 -8.45 11.12
CA ILE A 37 2.41 -8.19 10.02
C ILE A 37 0.98 -8.05 10.56
N GLN A 38 0.57 -8.94 11.48
CA GLN A 38 -0.77 -8.90 12.07
C GLN A 38 -0.97 -7.66 12.95
N GLU A 39 0.01 -7.31 13.78
CA GLU A 39 -0.05 -6.11 14.61
C GLU A 39 -0.13 -4.83 13.77
N TRP A 40 0.66 -4.74 12.70
CA TRP A 40 0.60 -3.63 11.75
C TRP A 40 -0.73 -3.58 10.99
N ALA A 41 -1.24 -4.72 10.52
CA ALA A 41 -2.51 -4.77 9.82
C ALA A 41 -3.67 -4.29 10.70
N LEU A 42 -3.68 -4.69 11.97
CA LEU A 42 -4.66 -4.26 12.97
C LEU A 42 -4.57 -2.76 13.23
N TRP A 43 -3.35 -2.24 13.42
CA TRP A 43 -3.15 -0.81 13.64
C TRP A 43 -3.64 0.01 12.45
N LEU A 44 -3.24 -0.35 11.22
CA LEU A 44 -3.65 0.35 10.00
C LEU A 44 -5.16 0.27 9.73
N LYS A 45 -5.83 -0.81 10.14
CA LYS A 45 -7.30 -0.96 10.02
C LYS A 45 -8.04 0.10 10.84
N ASP A 46 -7.52 0.42 12.03
CA ASP A 46 -8.13 1.36 12.96
C ASP A 46 -7.84 2.84 12.60
N GLU A 47 -6.93 3.09 11.66
CA GLU A 47 -6.60 4.45 11.22
C GLU A 47 -7.73 5.07 10.37
N PRO A 48 -8.05 6.37 10.58
CA PRO A 48 -8.98 7.11 9.73
C PRO A 48 -8.55 7.11 8.25
N PRO A 49 -9.48 7.19 7.29
CA PRO A 49 -9.14 7.15 5.86
C PRO A 49 -8.09 8.19 5.41
N ASP A 50 -8.19 9.42 5.91
CA ASP A 50 -7.22 10.49 5.61
C ASP A 50 -5.83 10.19 6.18
N GLU A 51 -5.77 9.62 7.38
CA GLU A 51 -4.51 9.28 8.05
C GLU A 51 -3.86 8.08 7.35
N LEU A 52 -4.64 7.04 7.05
CA LEU A 52 -4.19 5.88 6.29
C LEU A 52 -3.61 6.29 4.94
N ARG A 53 -4.28 7.21 4.25
CA ARG A 53 -3.80 7.77 2.98
C ARG A 53 -2.51 8.55 3.16
N SER A 54 -2.43 9.41 4.17
CA SER A 54 -1.22 10.19 4.50
C SER A 54 -0.02 9.28 4.81
N ILE A 55 -0.22 8.24 5.62
CA ILE A 55 0.80 7.23 5.95
C ILE A 55 1.27 6.52 4.68
N TRP A 56 0.33 6.11 3.83
CA TRP A 56 0.63 5.42 2.58
C TRP A 56 1.41 6.29 1.60
N GLU A 57 0.90 7.47 1.27
CA GLU A 57 1.53 8.37 0.29
C GLU A 57 2.91 8.84 0.79
N GLY A 58 3.06 9.07 2.09
CA GLY A 58 4.34 9.44 2.70
C GLY A 58 5.35 8.30 2.72
N SER A 59 4.93 7.09 3.08
CA SER A 59 5.86 5.95 3.22
C SER A 59 6.24 5.38 1.86
N VAL A 60 5.25 4.98 1.06
CA VAL A 60 5.47 4.35 -0.24
C VAL A 60 6.03 5.38 -1.23
N GLY A 61 5.57 6.64 -1.19
CA GLY A 61 6.09 7.71 -2.03
C GLY A 61 7.57 8.00 -1.79
N GLU A 62 7.98 8.12 -0.53
CA GLU A 62 9.40 8.29 -0.19
C GLU A 62 10.24 7.07 -0.61
N TRP A 63 9.71 5.87 -0.42
CA TRP A 63 10.36 4.65 -0.86
C TRP A 63 10.52 4.61 -2.39
N LEU A 64 9.48 4.94 -3.16
CA LEU A 64 9.55 5.04 -4.62
C LEU A 64 10.56 6.10 -5.07
N ALA A 65 10.57 7.27 -4.44
CA ALA A 65 11.54 8.32 -4.75
C ALA A 65 12.99 7.90 -4.47
N SER A 66 13.19 6.99 -3.51
CA SER A 66 14.51 6.41 -3.21
C SER A 66 14.95 5.35 -4.23
N ARG A 67 14.01 4.79 -5.00
CA ARG A 67 14.27 3.74 -5.99
C ARG A 67 14.69 4.36 -7.31
N GLY A 68 15.94 4.09 -7.72
CA GLY A 68 16.47 4.52 -9.02
C GLY A 68 16.11 3.58 -10.18
N ASP A 69 15.37 2.49 -9.91
CA ASP A 69 15.04 1.43 -10.85
C ASP A 69 13.58 1.44 -11.33
N VAL A 70 12.75 2.34 -10.79
CA VAL A 70 11.33 2.50 -11.14
C VAL A 70 11.05 3.95 -11.55
N GLY A 71 9.99 4.15 -12.33
CA GLY A 71 9.57 5.48 -12.78
C GLY A 71 8.93 5.43 -14.17
N PRO A 72 8.69 6.59 -14.79
CA PRO A 72 8.05 6.72 -16.10
C PRO A 72 8.99 6.28 -17.23
N ALA A 73 9.27 4.98 -17.31
CA ALA A 73 10.18 4.41 -18.30
C ALA A 73 9.63 4.53 -19.73
N ASP A 74 8.30 4.49 -19.86
CA ASP A 74 7.61 4.49 -21.15
C ASP A 74 7.30 5.91 -21.68
N ASP A 75 7.34 6.94 -20.82
CA ASP A 75 7.11 8.32 -21.20
C ASP A 75 8.06 9.29 -20.47
N PRO A 76 9.17 9.71 -21.11
CA PRO A 76 10.15 10.60 -20.50
C PRO A 76 9.65 12.04 -20.30
N GLU A 77 8.46 12.40 -20.81
CA GLU A 77 7.84 13.70 -20.57
C GLU A 77 6.99 13.72 -19.29
N THR A 78 6.64 12.55 -18.74
CA THR A 78 5.90 12.43 -17.48
C THR A 78 6.81 12.75 -16.30
N ASP A 79 6.39 13.70 -15.46
CA ASP A 79 7.07 14.01 -14.21
C ASP A 79 6.93 12.85 -13.21
N PHE A 80 7.95 12.60 -12.39
CA PHE A 80 7.95 11.49 -11.43
C PHE A 80 6.77 11.57 -10.46
N ASP A 81 6.42 12.77 -9.99
CA ASP A 81 5.29 12.98 -9.08
C ASP A 81 3.96 12.61 -9.74
N GLU A 82 3.79 12.96 -11.03
CA GLU A 82 2.60 12.58 -11.82
C GLU A 82 2.53 11.06 -12.00
N TRP A 83 3.67 10.42 -12.29
CA TRP A 83 3.75 8.97 -12.37
C TRP A 83 3.40 8.30 -11.04
N VAL A 84 3.88 8.81 -9.90
CA VAL A 84 3.53 8.28 -8.56
C VAL A 84 2.02 8.39 -8.30
N ASP A 85 1.42 9.54 -8.61
CA ASP A 85 -0.03 9.74 -8.48
C ASP A 85 -0.83 8.74 -9.34
N GLU A 86 -0.37 8.45 -10.56
CA GLU A 86 -0.96 7.41 -11.40
C GLU A 86 -0.86 6.01 -10.77
N GLN A 87 0.29 5.68 -10.17
CA GLN A 87 0.45 4.40 -9.48
C GLN A 87 -0.49 4.26 -8.28
N TYR A 88 -0.71 5.34 -7.53
CA TYR A 88 -1.70 5.36 -6.46
C TYR A 88 -3.12 5.12 -6.99
N GLN A 89 -3.50 5.81 -8.07
CA GLN A 89 -4.81 5.58 -8.68
C GLN A 89 -4.96 4.14 -9.21
N ARG A 90 -3.91 3.55 -9.78
CA ARG A 90 -3.92 2.15 -10.23
C ARG A 90 -4.18 1.21 -9.06
N LEU A 91 -3.44 1.35 -7.96
CA LEU A 91 -3.65 0.54 -6.76
C LEU A 91 -5.09 0.66 -6.24
N LEU A 92 -5.60 1.89 -6.09
CA LEU A 92 -6.95 2.13 -5.60
C LEU A 92 -8.02 1.49 -6.49
N ASN A 93 -7.79 1.44 -7.80
CA ASN A 93 -8.68 0.80 -8.77
C ASN A 93 -8.46 -0.72 -8.92
N GLY A 94 -7.57 -1.32 -8.12
CA GLY A 94 -7.25 -2.76 -8.21
C GLY A 94 -6.46 -3.14 -9.46
N ILE A 95 -5.81 -2.17 -10.09
CA ILE A 95 -4.93 -2.35 -11.24
C ILE A 95 -3.50 -2.56 -10.72
N GLU A 96 -2.76 -3.46 -11.35
CA GLU A 96 -1.35 -3.71 -11.01
C GLU A 96 -0.51 -2.44 -11.17
N THR A 97 0.35 -2.16 -10.19
CA THR A 97 1.29 -1.03 -10.19
C THR A 97 2.59 -1.42 -10.87
N ASP A 98 3.27 -0.44 -11.46
CA ASP A 98 4.50 -0.65 -12.21
C ASP A 98 5.73 -0.82 -11.30
N TYR A 99 5.68 -0.32 -10.05
CA TYR A 99 6.80 -0.44 -9.13
C TYR A 99 6.96 -1.85 -8.55
N GLY A 100 5.84 -2.53 -8.28
CA GLY A 100 5.76 -3.86 -7.68
C GLY A 100 6.52 -4.04 -6.35
N PHE A 101 6.17 -5.10 -5.62
CA PHE A 101 6.97 -5.59 -4.49
C PHE A 101 7.52 -6.97 -4.82
N VAL A 102 8.80 -7.18 -4.53
CA VAL A 102 9.50 -8.47 -4.48
C VAL A 102 8.88 -9.35 -3.41
N ARG A 103 8.61 -8.81 -2.21
CA ARG A 103 7.96 -9.56 -1.13
C ARG A 103 6.47 -9.28 -1.11
N LYS A 104 5.68 -10.24 -1.58
CA LYS A 104 4.22 -10.20 -1.47
C LYS A 104 3.81 -10.69 -0.09
N VAL A 105 3.26 -9.80 0.72
CA VAL A 105 2.64 -10.18 1.99
C VAL A 105 1.25 -10.74 1.70
N GLU A 106 1.10 -12.04 1.90
CA GLU A 106 -0.21 -12.69 1.91
C GLU A 106 -0.86 -12.42 3.26
N ILE A 107 -1.86 -11.54 3.24
CA ILE A 107 -2.65 -11.21 4.42
C ILE A 107 -3.72 -12.29 4.54
N ASP A 108 -3.36 -13.40 5.18
CA ASP A 108 -4.29 -14.42 5.68
C ASP A 108 -4.95 -13.93 6.99
N VAL A 109 -5.48 -12.70 6.94
CA VAL A 109 -6.03 -12.03 8.12
C VAL A 109 -7.54 -11.98 7.96
N PRO A 110 -8.31 -12.59 8.88
CA PRO A 110 -9.78 -12.55 8.86
C PRO A 110 -10.36 -11.12 8.82
N ILE A 111 -9.54 -10.11 9.13
CA ILE A 111 -9.85 -8.67 8.99
C ILE A 111 -10.21 -8.28 7.55
N LEU A 112 -9.59 -8.90 6.53
CA LEU A 112 -9.96 -8.65 5.15
C LEU A 112 -11.28 -9.34 4.77
N GLU A 113 -11.65 -10.43 5.47
CA GLU A 113 -12.94 -11.08 5.33
C GLU A 113 -14.06 -10.23 5.94
N GLU A 114 -13.80 -9.50 7.04
CA GLU A 114 -14.75 -8.55 7.62
C GLU A 114 -15.11 -7.38 6.69
N PHE A 115 -14.21 -6.99 5.78
CA PHE A 115 -14.52 -6.01 4.72
C PHE A 115 -15.34 -6.61 3.56
N ALA A 116 -15.32 -7.94 3.39
CA ALA A 116 -16.08 -8.63 2.34
C ALA A 116 -17.50 -9.03 2.78
N GLU A 117 -17.76 -9.14 4.09
CA GLU A 117 -19.07 -9.53 4.66
C GLU A 117 -20.03 -8.35 4.93
N GLY A 118 -19.65 -7.13 4.55
CA GLY A 118 -20.44 -5.91 4.77
C GLY A 118 -21.54 -5.63 3.74
N ASP A 119 -22.40 -6.60 3.38
CA ASP A 119 -23.64 -6.30 2.61
C ASP A 119 -24.77 -7.36 2.75
N ASP A 120 -24.94 -7.97 3.93
CA ASP A 120 -26.13 -8.81 4.19
C ASP A 120 -26.57 -8.72 5.67
N ALA A 121 -27.30 -7.65 6.01
CA ALA A 121 -28.18 -7.61 7.19
C ALA A 121 -29.35 -6.64 7.00
#